data_AF-A0AAV5F451-F1
#
_entry.id   AF-A0AAV5F451-F1
#
_cell.length_a   1.000
_cell.length_b   1.000
_cell.length_c   1.000
_cell.angle_alpha   90.00
_cell.angle_beta   90.00
_cell.angle_gamma   90.00
#
_symmetry.space_group_name_H-M   'P 1'
#
loop_
_entity.id
_entity.type
_entity.pdbx_description
1 polymer ?
#
loop_
_entity_poly.entity_id
_entity_poly.type
_entity_poly.pdbx_seq_one_letter_code
_entity_poly.pdbx_strand_id
1 'polypeptide(L)'
;MVLAACYKALNEHHVLLEGTLLKPNMVTPGSDAKKVAPEVIAQYTVRALQRTVPAAVPAIVFLSGGQSEEEATLNLNAMNKLSTKKPWSLSFSFGRALQASTLKEPPREGLQVLIVLPIRLGRLLTTV
;
A
#
# COMPACT_ATOMS: atom_id res chain seq x y z
N MET A 1 17.88 -1.67 3.02
CA MET A 1 18.85 -0.56 3.19
C MET A 1 18.24 0.82 2.97
N VAL A 2 17.34 1.03 2.00
CA VAL A 2 16.72 2.36 1.75
C VAL A 2 15.93 2.91 2.94
N LEU A 3 14.93 2.19 3.46
CA LEU A 3 14.07 2.70 4.55
C LEU A 3 14.86 3.04 5.82
N ALA A 4 15.84 2.22 6.19
CA ALA A 4 16.71 2.50 7.33
C ALA A 4 17.51 3.81 7.15
N ALA A 5 18.03 4.07 5.95
CA ALA A 5 18.71 5.33 5.65
C ALA A 5 17.74 6.52 5.69
N CYS A 6 16.51 6.37 5.17
CA CYS A 6 15.49 7.42 5.26
C CYS A 6 15.15 7.76 6.70
N TYR A 7 14.91 6.77 7.57
CA TYR A 7 14.58 7.04 8.98
C TYR A 7 15.79 7.57 9.76
N LYS A 8 17.01 7.18 9.41
CA LYS A 8 18.22 7.81 9.93
C LYS A 8 18.23 9.32 9.61
N ALA A 9 18.02 9.68 8.35
CA ALA A 9 17.97 11.08 7.93
C ALA A 9 16.82 11.84 8.62
N LEU A 10 15.61 11.27 8.70
CA LEU A 10 14.49 11.90 9.41
C LEU A 10 14.81 12.18 10.88
N ASN A 11 15.52 11.26 11.54
CA ASN A 11 15.97 11.44 12.91
C ASN A 11 17.04 12.55 13.04
N GLU A 12 18.01 12.59 12.12
CA GLU A 12 19.04 13.66 12.06
C GLU A 12 18.43 15.05 11.82
N HIS A 13 17.28 15.11 11.16
CA HIS A 13 16.52 16.35 10.93
C HIS A 13 15.43 16.60 11.97
N HIS A 14 15.40 15.85 13.08
CA HIS A 14 14.43 16.01 14.17
C HIS A 14 12.96 16.00 13.72
N VAL A 15 12.65 15.19 12.72
CA VAL A 15 11.28 15.05 12.21
C VAL A 15 10.40 14.31 13.21
N LEU A 16 9.25 14.90 13.55
CA LEU A 16 8.22 14.27 14.38
C LEU A 16 7.54 13.13 13.62
N LEU A 17 7.92 11.88 13.89
CA LEU A 17 7.47 10.70 13.13
C LEU A 17 5.96 10.43 13.26
N GLU A 18 5.36 10.79 14.40
CA GLU A 18 3.94 10.70 14.69
C GLU A 18 3.10 11.55 13.72
N GLY A 19 3.70 12.61 13.17
CA GLY A 19 3.08 13.48 12.15
C GLY A 19 3.36 13.07 10.71
N THR A 20 3.97 11.91 10.46
CA THR A 20 4.38 11.47 9.12
C THR A 20 3.54 10.31 8.59
N LEU A 21 3.54 10.15 7.26
CA LEU A 21 3.06 8.97 6.58
C LEU A 21 4.18 8.39 5.72
N LEU A 22 4.30 7.07 5.70
CA LEU A 22 5.22 6.40 4.78
C LEU A 22 4.45 5.91 3.55
N LYS A 23 4.93 6.26 2.35
CA LYS A 23 4.38 5.77 1.08
C LYS A 23 5.41 4.91 0.33
N PRO A 24 5.59 3.62 0.70
CA PRO A 24 6.58 2.76 0.08
C PRO A 24 5.97 1.94 -1.06
N ASN A 25 6.85 1.28 -1.81
CA ASN A 25 6.49 0.15 -2.66
C ASN A 25 6.20 -1.09 -1.82
N MET A 26 5.36 -1.99 -2.32
CA MET A 26 5.34 -3.38 -1.84
C MET A 26 6.62 -4.09 -2.28
N VAL A 27 7.06 -5.10 -1.52
CA VAL A 27 8.22 -5.92 -1.88
C VAL A 27 7.77 -6.99 -2.87
N THR A 28 8.00 -6.73 -4.15
CA THR A 28 7.62 -7.60 -5.27
C THR A 28 8.83 -8.13 -6.03
N PRO A 29 8.70 -9.23 -6.79
CA PRO A 29 9.66 -9.56 -7.84
C PRO A 29 9.84 -8.39 -8.82
N GLY A 30 10.96 -8.39 -9.54
CA GLY A 30 11.17 -7.46 -10.66
C GLY A 30 10.17 -7.67 -11.80
N SER A 31 10.03 -6.70 -12.68
CA SER A 31 9.04 -6.73 -13.79
C SER A 31 9.19 -7.94 -14.72
N ASP A 32 10.41 -8.42 -14.90
CA ASP A 32 10.73 -9.53 -15.81
C ASP A 32 10.72 -10.90 -15.09
N ALA A 33 10.47 -10.91 -13.78
CA ALA A 33 10.38 -12.12 -12.98
C ALA A 33 8.95 -12.66 -12.93
N LYS A 34 8.82 -13.95 -12.60
CA LYS A 34 7.50 -14.57 -12.40
C LYS A 34 6.78 -13.90 -11.23
N LYS A 35 5.49 -13.62 -11.41
CA LYS A 35 4.61 -13.20 -10.33
C LYS A 35 4.54 -14.27 -9.23
N VAL A 36 4.28 -13.82 -8.01
CA VAL A 36 4.16 -14.68 -6.83
C VAL A 36 2.82 -14.44 -6.14
N ALA A 37 2.44 -15.36 -5.26
CA ALA A 37 1.19 -15.26 -4.51
C ALA A 37 1.19 -14.05 -3.54
N PRO A 38 0.02 -13.45 -3.27
CA PRO A 38 -0.11 -12.31 -2.36
C PRO A 38 0.47 -12.53 -0.95
N GLU A 39 0.39 -13.75 -0.44
CA GLU A 39 0.92 -14.13 0.87
C GLU A 39 2.44 -14.01 0.92
N VAL A 40 3.13 -14.30 -0.20
CA VAL A 40 4.58 -14.12 -0.32
C VAL A 40 4.92 -12.64 -0.26
N ILE A 41 4.23 -11.81 -1.06
CA ILE A 41 4.39 -10.35 -1.05
C ILE A 41 4.17 -9.81 0.37
N ALA A 42 3.12 -10.27 1.05
CA ALA A 42 2.79 -9.84 2.39
C ALA A 42 3.89 -10.16 3.40
N GLN A 43 4.40 -11.39 3.40
CA GLN A 43 5.47 -11.81 4.31
C GLN A 43 6.74 -10.97 4.13
N TYR A 44 7.20 -10.80 2.89
CA TYR A 44 8.42 -10.03 2.62
C TYR A 44 8.24 -8.54 2.87
N THR A 45 7.08 -7.97 2.52
CA THR A 45 6.78 -6.55 2.74
C THR A 45 6.71 -6.24 4.23
N VAL A 46 5.89 -6.95 4.99
CA VAL A 46 5.73 -6.70 6.44
C VAL A 46 7.05 -6.92 7.18
N ARG A 47 7.81 -7.97 6.82
CA ARG A 47 9.14 -8.22 7.40
C ARG A 47 10.11 -7.07 7.14
N ALA A 48 10.11 -6.51 5.93
CA ALA A 48 10.96 -5.37 5.60
C ALA A 48 10.60 -4.16 6.46
N LEU A 49 9.30 -3.87 6.61
CA LEU A 49 8.80 -2.76 7.43
C LEU A 49 9.15 -2.95 8.91
N GLN A 50 8.93 -4.14 9.46
CA GLN A 50 9.29 -4.51 10.84
C GLN A 50 10.77 -4.27 11.16
N ARG A 51 11.65 -4.41 10.17
CA ARG A 51 13.10 -4.24 10.34
C ARG A 51 13.57 -2.79 10.24
N THR A 52 12.74 -1.87 9.75
CA THR A 52 13.23 -0.52 9.38
C THR A 52 12.33 0.63 9.78
N VAL A 53 11.03 0.42 9.96
CA VAL A 53 10.07 1.48 10.27
C VAL A 53 9.93 1.57 11.79
N PRO A 54 10.03 2.77 12.40
CA PRO A 54 9.72 2.96 13.82
C PRO A 54 8.22 2.87 14.11
N ALA A 55 7.83 2.34 15.28
CA ALA A 55 6.43 2.22 15.69
C ALA A 55 5.68 3.56 15.79
N ALA A 56 6.39 4.68 15.94
CA ALA A 56 5.82 6.03 16.03
C ALA A 56 5.10 6.49 14.75
N VAL A 57 5.42 5.94 13.58
CA VAL A 57 4.78 6.30 12.32
C VAL A 57 3.33 5.79 12.33
N PRO A 58 2.28 6.60 12.20
CA PRO A 58 0.90 6.12 12.37
C PRO A 58 0.43 5.17 11.26
N ALA A 59 0.82 5.41 10.01
CA ALA A 59 0.34 4.62 8.88
C ALA A 59 1.31 4.53 7.71
N ILE A 60 1.16 3.42 6.98
CA ILE A 60 1.90 3.09 5.77
C ILE A 60 0.88 2.97 4.64
N VAL A 61 1.00 3.83 3.63
CA VAL A 61 0.05 3.96 2.52
C VAL A 61 0.70 3.51 1.23
N PHE A 62 0.46 2.28 0.80
CA PHE A 62 1.18 1.70 -0.34
C PHE A 62 0.78 2.33 -1.67
N LEU A 63 1.78 2.55 -2.52
CA LEU A 63 1.54 2.87 -3.93
C LEU A 63 1.33 1.58 -4.74
N SER A 64 0.48 1.63 -5.76
CA SER A 64 0.17 0.45 -6.60
C SER A 64 1.32 0.10 -7.56
N GLY A 65 2.16 1.07 -7.91
CA GLY A 65 3.29 0.88 -8.81
C GLY A 65 2.82 0.47 -10.22
N GLY A 66 3.37 -0.62 -10.74
CA GLY A 66 2.97 -1.24 -12.01
C GLY A 66 1.94 -2.37 -11.87
N GLN A 67 1.41 -2.61 -10.67
CA GLN A 67 0.43 -3.66 -10.43
C GLN A 67 -0.95 -3.29 -11.01
N SER A 68 -1.73 -4.32 -11.35
CA SER A 68 -3.16 -4.13 -11.65
C SER A 68 -3.97 -3.76 -10.39
N GLU A 69 -5.20 -3.26 -10.58
CA GLU A 69 -6.09 -2.86 -9.48
C GLU A 69 -6.38 -4.05 -8.53
N GLU A 70 -6.66 -5.21 -9.12
CA GLU A 70 -6.93 -6.45 -8.37
C GLU A 70 -5.69 -6.95 -7.63
N GLU A 71 -4.54 -6.98 -8.29
CA GLU A 71 -3.28 -7.45 -7.70
C GLU A 71 -2.85 -6.59 -6.50
N ALA A 72 -2.91 -5.27 -6.64
CA ALA A 72 -2.58 -4.34 -5.55
C ALA A 72 -3.53 -4.53 -4.35
N THR A 73 -4.82 -4.77 -4.61
CA THR A 73 -5.84 -5.00 -3.59
C THR A 73 -5.63 -6.33 -2.87
N LEU A 74 -5.36 -7.42 -3.61
CA LEU A 74 -5.10 -8.74 -3.03
C LEU A 74 -3.83 -8.74 -2.16
N ASN A 75 -2.77 -8.08 -2.61
CA ASN A 75 -1.53 -7.96 -1.86
C ASN A 75 -1.72 -7.16 -0.56
N LEU A 76 -2.46 -6.05 -0.60
CA LEU A 76 -2.78 -5.27 0.60
C LEU A 76 -3.64 -6.07 1.60
N ASN A 77 -4.65 -6.79 1.10
CA ASN A 77 -5.49 -7.65 1.92
C ASN A 77 -4.69 -8.75 2.61
N ALA A 78 -3.77 -9.41 1.90
CA ALA A 78 -2.90 -10.44 2.46
C ALA A 78 -1.99 -9.86 3.56
N MET A 79 -1.48 -8.64 3.42
CA MET A 79 -0.71 -7.95 4.46
C MET A 79 -1.53 -7.69 5.73
N ASN A 80 -2.78 -7.24 5.59
CA ASN A 80 -3.65 -6.98 6.74
C ASN A 80 -4.05 -8.27 7.47
N LYS A 81 -4.29 -9.36 6.73
CA LYS A 81 -4.62 -10.68 7.29
C LYS A 81 -3.44 -11.41 7.94
N LEU A 82 -2.20 -11.00 7.66
CA LEU A 82 -1.02 -11.66 8.19
C LEU A 82 -0.96 -11.53 9.73
N SER A 83 -1.06 -12.64 10.47
CA SER A 83 -0.99 -12.63 11.93
C SER A 83 0.44 -12.39 12.43
N THR A 84 0.81 -11.12 12.60
CA THR A 84 2.10 -10.66 13.12
C THR A 84 2.00 -9.24 13.65
N LYS A 85 3.02 -8.79 14.39
CA LYS A 85 3.09 -7.44 14.96
C LYS A 85 3.16 -6.40 13.84
N LYS A 86 2.15 -5.56 13.75
CA LYS A 86 2.07 -4.44 12.81
C LYS A 86 1.65 -3.21 13.62
N PRO A 87 2.58 -2.43 14.18
CA PRO A 87 2.23 -1.28 15.02
C PRO A 87 1.74 -0.07 14.19
N TRP A 88 1.56 -0.26 12.88
CA TRP A 88 1.13 0.75 11.92
C TRP A 88 -0.14 0.28 11.22
N SER A 89 -1.02 1.21 10.87
CA SER A 89 -2.10 0.93 9.93
C SER A 89 -1.52 0.72 8.51
N LEU A 90 -1.94 -0.35 7.83
CA LEU A 90 -1.57 -0.62 6.44
C LEU A 90 -2.74 -0.28 5.52
N SER A 91 -2.56 0.75 4.70
CA SER A 91 -3.60 1.25 3.79
C SER A 91 -3.04 1.52 2.40
N PHE A 92 -3.84 2.07 1.50
CA PHE A 92 -3.50 2.34 0.12
C PHE A 92 -3.39 3.84 -0.18
N SER A 93 -2.54 4.18 -1.14
CA SER A 93 -2.49 5.46 -1.82
C SER A 93 -2.24 5.21 -3.31
N PHE A 94 -3.24 4.61 -3.95
CA PHE A 94 -3.21 4.15 -5.34
C PHE A 94 -3.58 5.30 -6.29
N GLY A 95 -2.69 5.57 -7.26
CA GLY A 95 -2.97 6.52 -8.35
C GLY A 95 -3.56 5.80 -9.54
N ARG A 96 -2.68 5.24 -10.39
CA ARG A 96 -3.08 4.51 -11.60
C ARG A 96 -4.06 3.37 -11.35
N ALA A 97 -3.89 2.61 -10.26
CA ALA A 97 -4.74 1.49 -9.95
C ALA A 97 -6.16 1.87 -9.46
N LEU A 98 -6.47 3.15 -9.32
CA LEU A 98 -7.86 3.59 -9.10
C LEU A 98 -8.45 4.26 -10.35
N GLN A 99 -7.62 4.69 -11.30
CA GLN A 99 -8.06 5.46 -12.47
C GLN A 99 -8.11 4.63 -13.74
N ALA A 100 -7.46 3.45 -13.78
CA ALA A 100 -7.29 2.69 -15.01
C ALA A 100 -8.62 2.12 -15.53
N SER A 101 -9.53 1.75 -14.65
CA SER A 101 -10.90 1.36 -15.01
C SER A 101 -11.76 2.57 -15.43
N THR A 102 -11.67 3.70 -14.74
CA THR A 102 -12.44 4.92 -15.06
C THR A 102 -12.07 5.52 -16.40
N LEU A 103 -10.78 5.59 -16.71
CA LEU A 103 -10.27 6.22 -17.94
C LEU A 103 -10.60 5.41 -19.20
N LYS A 104 -10.95 4.13 -19.04
CA LYS A 104 -11.41 3.28 -20.14
C LYS A 104 -12.92 3.42 -20.39
N GLU A 105 -13.66 3.97 -19.42
CA GLU A 105 -15.08 4.26 -19.59
C GLU A 105 -15.27 5.68 -20.17
N PRO A 106 -16.25 5.87 -21.07
CA PRO A 106 -16.55 7.18 -21.62
C PRO A 106 -17.01 8.15 -20.51
N PRO A 107 -16.70 9.46 -20.61
CA PRO A 107 -17.01 10.41 -19.56
C PRO A 107 -18.53 10.49 -19.32
N ARG A 108 -18.96 10.26 -18.07
CA ARG A 108 -20.32 10.57 -17.61
C ARG A 108 -20.24 11.80 -16.72
N GLU A 109 -21.05 12.82 -17.00
CA GLU A 109 -21.13 14.03 -16.18
C GLU A 109 -21.51 13.66 -14.73
N GLY A 110 -20.70 14.09 -13.75
CA GLY A 110 -21.03 13.99 -12.32
C GLY A 110 -20.20 13.04 -11.45
N LEU A 111 -19.11 12.43 -11.94
CA LEU A 111 -18.22 11.65 -11.07
C LEU A 111 -17.31 12.56 -10.23
N GLN A 112 -17.69 12.78 -8.96
CA GLN A 112 -16.72 13.12 -7.92
C GLN A 112 -15.67 12.00 -7.84
N VAL A 113 -14.39 12.39 -7.78
CA VAL A 113 -13.20 11.52 -7.75
C VAL A 113 -13.11 10.81 -6.39
N LEU A 114 -14.13 10.06 -6.04
CA LEU A 114 -14.19 9.20 -4.87
C LEU A 114 -14.94 7.94 -5.30
N ILE A 115 -14.20 6.84 -5.48
CA ILE A 115 -14.70 5.50 -5.79
C ILE A 115 -15.07 5.32 -7.26
N VAL A 116 -14.14 4.75 -8.01
CA VAL A 116 -14.40 4.27 -9.36
C VAL A 116 -15.12 2.95 -9.23
N LEU A 117 -16.44 3.08 -9.19
CA LEU A 117 -17.47 2.11 -9.57
C LEU A 117 -17.53 0.77 -8.81
N PRO A 118 -18.75 0.23 -8.68
CA PRO A 118 -19.21 -0.53 -7.53
C PRO A 118 -18.81 -2.01 -7.61
N ILE A 119 -17.52 -2.31 -7.51
CA ILE A 119 -17.11 -3.65 -7.06
C ILE A 119 -17.26 -3.67 -5.54
N ARG A 120 -18.52 -3.76 -5.09
CA ARG A 120 -18.95 -4.07 -3.72
C ARG A 120 -18.28 -3.21 -2.63
N LEU A 121 -18.83 -2.02 -2.42
CA LEU A 121 -18.69 -1.23 -1.19
C LEU A 121 -18.99 -2.07 0.09
N GLY A 122 -19.74 -3.18 -0.03
CA GLY A 122 -19.99 -4.11 1.07
C GLY A 122 -18.83 -5.05 1.46
N ARG A 123 -17.74 -5.14 0.69
CA ARG A 123 -16.58 -6.01 1.02
C ARG A 123 -15.29 -5.27 1.35
N LEU A 124 -15.14 -4.01 0.95
CA LEU A 124 -13.92 -3.25 1.26
C LEU A 124 -13.97 -2.64 2.67
N LEU A 125 -15.13 -2.22 3.16
CA LEU A 125 -15.30 -1.69 4.53
C LEU A 125 -15.37 -2.78 5.62
N THR A 126 -15.53 -4.05 5.25
CA THR A 126 -15.62 -5.16 6.20
C THR A 126 -14.31 -5.93 6.37
N THR A 127 -13.23 -5.54 5.68
CA THR A 127 -11.94 -6.26 5.74
C THR A 127 -10.69 -5.36 5.77
N VAL A 128 -10.84 -4.07 6.09
CA VAL A 128 -9.71 -3.23 6.55
C VAL A 128 -9.86 -2.92 8.03
#